data_AF-A0A9P0ZFN1-F1
#
_entry.id   AF-A0A9P0ZFN1-F1
#
_cell.length_a   1.000
_cell.length_b   1.000
_cell.length_c   1.000
_cell.angle_alpha   90.00
_cell.angle_beta   90.00
_cell.angle_gamma   90.00
#
_symmetry.space_group_name_H-M   'P 1'
#
loop_
_entity.id
_entity.type
_entity.pdbx_description
1 polymer ?
#
loop_
_entity_poly.entity_id
_entity_poly.type
_entity_poly.pdbx_seq_one_letter_code
_entity_poly.pdbx_strand_id
1 'polypeptide(L)'
;MGRRLEVLLRSGSPVGSLTPVPVRWPFSSLLWAPSLGACIRLAKETRSRVIKEEKYAARRAILPMLQAEEDQRFVKEWRKYVEEEARIMKDVPGWKVGESVYNSGRWMPPSTGELRPDVW
;
A
#
# COMPACT_ATOMS: atom_id res chain seq x y z
N MET A 1 73.84 -8.92 2.97
CA MET A 1 72.75 -7.96 2.64
C MET A 1 71.44 -8.66 2.91
N GLY A 2 70.51 -8.26 3.77
CA GLY A 2 70.40 -7.14 4.69
C GLY A 2 69.06 -7.32 5.43
N ARG A 3 69.05 -6.93 6.72
CA ARG A 3 67.89 -6.47 7.52
C ARG A 3 66.66 -7.39 7.62
N ARG A 4 66.51 -8.12 8.74
CA ARG A 4 65.17 -8.24 9.38
C ARG A 4 65.11 -8.81 10.82
N LEU A 5 66.12 -8.67 11.68
CA LEU A 5 66.03 -9.23 13.05
C LEU A 5 66.55 -8.30 14.17
N GLU A 6 66.35 -7.00 14.04
CA GLU A 6 66.58 -6.05 15.14
C GLU A 6 65.34 -5.19 15.38
N VAL A 7 64.39 -5.68 16.18
CA VAL A 7 63.57 -4.80 17.03
C VAL A 7 63.27 -5.56 18.33
N LEU A 8 64.34 -5.90 19.03
CA LEU A 8 64.25 -6.50 20.36
C LEU A 8 65.30 -5.80 21.22
N LEU A 9 65.03 -4.57 21.66
CA LEU A 9 65.57 -4.00 22.90
C LEU A 9 65.02 -2.58 23.14
N ARG A 10 63.85 -2.49 23.77
CA ARG A 10 63.67 -1.44 24.78
C ARG A 10 62.84 -1.98 25.95
N SER A 11 63.62 -2.44 26.93
CA SER A 11 63.39 -2.45 28.38
C SER A 11 62.22 -3.28 28.94
N GLY A 12 62.56 -4.36 29.66
CA GLY A 12 61.86 -4.74 30.90
C GLY A 12 61.99 -3.60 31.93
N SER A 13 61.12 -3.41 32.91
CA SER A 13 60.49 -4.31 33.91
C SER A 13 59.43 -3.47 34.70
N PRO A 14 58.71 -3.95 35.76
CA PRO A 14 58.66 -5.27 36.37
C PRO A 14 57.22 -5.87 36.45
N VAL A 15 57.18 -7.13 36.87
CA VAL A 15 55.99 -7.81 37.40
C VAL A 15 55.32 -6.93 38.46
N GLY A 16 54.12 -6.44 38.15
CA GLY A 16 53.24 -5.68 39.04
C GLY A 16 51.81 -6.21 38.86
N SER A 17 51.20 -6.63 39.97
CA SER A 17 49.92 -7.32 40.06
C SER A 17 48.80 -6.68 39.24
N LEU A 18 48.11 -7.49 38.42
CA LEU A 18 46.82 -7.14 37.83
C LEU A 18 45.80 -6.93 38.94
N THR A 19 45.40 -5.69 39.21
CA THR A 19 44.14 -5.43 39.91
C THR A 19 43.03 -5.31 38.86
N PRO A 20 41.89 -6.02 39.01
CA PRO A 20 40.75 -5.77 38.15
C PRO A 20 40.13 -4.42 38.52
N VAL A 21 39.94 -3.55 37.53
CA VAL A 21 39.22 -2.28 37.72
C VAL A 21 37.75 -2.63 38.03
N PRO A 22 37.17 -2.13 39.14
CA PRO A 22 35.79 -2.45 39.49
C PRO A 22 34.84 -1.63 38.61
N VAL A 23 34.29 -2.22 37.56
CA VAL A 23 33.19 -1.60 36.81
C VAL A 23 31.89 -1.82 37.58
N ARG A 24 31.59 -0.88 38.47
CA ARG A 24 30.34 -0.80 39.24
C ARG A 24 29.34 0.10 38.52
N TRP A 25 28.57 -0.41 37.56
CA TRP A 25 27.34 0.28 37.13
C TRP A 25 26.22 -0.71 36.76
N PRO A 26 25.21 -0.97 37.62
CA PRO A 26 24.01 -1.76 37.32
C PRO A 26 23.00 -1.04 36.41
N PHE A 27 23.43 -0.09 35.57
CA PHE A 27 22.54 0.85 34.87
C PHE A 27 22.22 0.47 33.42
N SER A 28 22.85 -0.57 32.85
CA SER A 28 22.62 -0.97 31.45
C SER A 28 21.29 -1.72 31.25
N SER A 29 20.91 -2.59 32.18
CA SER A 29 19.64 -3.35 32.12
C SER A 29 18.40 -2.46 32.29
N LEU A 30 18.52 -1.37 33.06
CA LEU A 30 17.45 -0.41 33.30
C LEU A 30 17.08 0.43 32.07
N LEU A 31 18.01 0.61 31.13
CA LEU A 31 17.79 1.36 29.89
C LEU A 31 17.22 0.48 28.74
N TRP A 32 17.47 -0.83 28.78
CA TRP A 32 17.01 -1.76 27.73
C TRP A 32 15.60 -2.31 27.96
N ALA A 33 15.15 -2.48 29.20
CA ALA A 33 13.82 -3.01 29.49
C ALA A 33 12.65 -2.08 29.08
N PRO A 34 12.72 -0.73 29.29
CA PRO A 34 11.64 0.16 28.87
C PRO A 34 11.49 0.30 27.34
N SER A 35 12.58 0.17 26.57
CA SER A 35 12.55 0.28 25.10
C SER A 35 11.86 -0.91 24.43
N LEU A 36 12.13 -2.14 24.91
CA LEU A 36 11.41 -3.35 24.46
C LEU A 36 9.93 -3.31 24.85
N GLY A 37 9.61 -2.81 26.06
CA GLY A 37 8.23 -2.63 26.51
C GLY A 37 7.43 -1.61 25.68
N ALA A 38 8.06 -0.53 25.22
CA ALA A 38 7.44 0.42 24.29
C ALA A 38 7.22 -0.19 22.89
N CYS A 39 8.13 -1.04 22.43
CA CYS A 39 8.02 -1.76 21.15
C CYS A 39 6.82 -2.73 21.11
N ILE A 40 6.57 -3.49 22.18
CA ILE A 40 5.39 -4.38 22.28
C ILE A 40 4.08 -3.57 22.38
N ARG A 41 4.12 -2.37 22.98
CA ARG A 41 2.96 -1.48 23.11
C ARG A 41 2.49 -0.94 21.75
N LEU A 42 3.40 -0.79 20.78
CA LEU A 42 3.07 -0.50 19.37
C LEU A 42 2.41 -1.69 18.64
N ALA A 43 2.61 -2.92 19.10
CA ALA A 43 1.95 -4.11 18.52
C ALA A 43 0.44 -4.21 18.85
N LYS A 44 -0.09 -3.35 19.73
CA LYS A 44 -1.50 -3.35 20.17
C LYS A 44 -2.48 -2.76 19.13
N GLU A 45 -1.97 -2.33 17.98
CA GLU A 45 -2.75 -1.86 16.80
C GLU A 45 -3.55 -2.97 16.08
N THR A 46 -3.43 -4.23 16.48
CA THR A 46 -4.10 -5.38 15.86
C THR A 46 -5.63 -5.28 15.86
N ARG A 47 -6.23 -4.76 16.95
CA ARG A 47 -7.70 -4.63 17.06
C ARG A 47 -8.30 -3.72 15.98
N SER A 48 -7.63 -2.60 15.66
CA SER A 48 -8.08 -1.69 14.60
C SER A 48 -7.97 -2.31 13.21
N ARG A 49 -7.04 -3.25 13.01
CA ARG A 49 -6.90 -4.00 11.75
C ARG A 49 -8.03 -5.03 11.60
N VAL A 50 -8.32 -5.78 12.67
CA VAL A 50 -9.42 -6.75 12.69
C VAL A 50 -10.77 -6.07 12.40
N ILE A 51 -11.07 -4.95 13.05
CA ILE A 51 -12.33 -4.20 12.80
C ILE A 51 -12.40 -3.70 11.35
N LYS A 52 -11.27 -3.27 10.75
CA LYS A 52 -11.23 -2.87 9.33
C LYS A 52 -11.46 -4.07 8.42
N GLU A 53 -10.86 -5.21 8.72
CA GLU A 53 -11.03 -6.46 7.96
C GLU A 53 -12.47 -6.96 7.99
N GLU A 54 -13.11 -6.94 9.17
CA GLU A 54 -14.54 -7.24 9.32
C GLU A 54 -15.40 -6.30 8.45
N LYS A 55 -15.12 -5.00 8.48
CA LYS A 55 -15.79 -4.01 7.62
C LYS A 55 -15.58 -4.30 6.13
N TYR A 56 -14.37 -4.66 5.70
CA TYR A 56 -14.08 -5.00 4.31
C TYR A 56 -14.70 -6.33 3.90
N ALA A 57 -14.79 -7.32 4.80
CA ALA A 57 -15.48 -8.58 4.57
C ALA A 57 -16.98 -8.34 4.36
N ALA A 58 -17.62 -7.57 5.24
CA ALA A 58 -19.03 -7.19 5.10
C ALA A 58 -19.30 -6.45 3.78
N ARG A 59 -18.43 -5.51 3.39
CA ARG A 59 -18.55 -4.82 2.09
C ARG A 59 -18.45 -5.81 0.94
N ARG A 60 -17.40 -6.64 0.89
CA ARG A 60 -17.19 -7.62 -0.19
C ARG A 60 -18.38 -8.57 -0.38
N ALA A 61 -19.05 -8.95 0.71
CA ALA A 61 -20.25 -9.79 0.64
C ALA A 61 -21.41 -9.10 -0.10
N ILE A 62 -21.57 -7.79 0.06
CA ILE A 62 -22.70 -7.01 -0.49
C ILE A 62 -22.36 -6.40 -1.86
N LEU A 63 -21.08 -6.14 -2.15
CA LEU A 63 -20.60 -5.58 -3.42
C LEU A 63 -21.23 -6.20 -4.69
N PRO A 64 -21.35 -7.53 -4.86
CA PRO A 64 -21.90 -8.08 -6.09
C PRO A 64 -23.37 -7.70 -6.33
N MET A 65 -24.16 -7.49 -5.27
CA MET A 65 -25.54 -7.04 -5.41
C MET A 65 -25.60 -5.57 -5.84
N LEU A 66 -24.82 -4.71 -5.18
CA LEU A 66 -24.74 -3.29 -5.56
C LEU A 66 -24.21 -3.09 -6.97
N GLN A 67 -23.24 -3.90 -7.39
CA GLN A 67 -22.72 -3.88 -8.76
C GLN A 67 -23.80 -4.27 -9.77
N ALA A 68 -24.57 -5.31 -9.49
CA ALA A 68 -25.65 -5.74 -10.38
C ALA A 68 -26.77 -4.68 -10.51
N GLU A 69 -27.10 -3.97 -9.43
CA GLU A 69 -28.06 -2.87 -9.46
C GLU A 69 -27.57 -1.70 -10.32
N GLU A 70 -26.32 -1.29 -10.16
CA GLU A 70 -25.73 -0.21 -10.97
C GLU A 70 -25.57 -0.64 -12.44
N ASP A 71 -25.20 -1.89 -12.71
CA ASP A 71 -25.13 -2.43 -14.09
C ASP A 71 -26.52 -2.41 -14.75
N GLN A 72 -27.59 -2.76 -14.02
CA GLN A 72 -28.97 -2.67 -14.52
C GLN A 72 -29.41 -1.24 -14.83
N ARG A 73 -29.04 -0.29 -13.96
CA ARG A 73 -29.23 1.14 -14.21
C ARG A 73 -28.51 1.53 -15.50
N PHE A 74 -27.19 1.32 -15.54
CA PHE A 74 -26.32 1.67 -16.66
C PHE A 74 -26.84 1.18 -18.01
N VAL A 75 -27.26 -0.08 -18.11
CA VAL A 75 -27.79 -0.64 -19.37
C VAL A 75 -29.07 0.07 -19.82
N LYS A 76 -29.95 0.47 -18.89
CA LYS A 76 -31.18 1.21 -19.20
C LYS A 76 -30.88 2.60 -19.73
N GLU A 77 -29.98 3.34 -19.08
CA GLU A 77 -29.57 4.64 -19.61
C GLU A 77 -28.87 4.48 -20.95
N TRP A 78 -27.91 3.56 -21.07
CA TRP A 78 -27.16 3.33 -22.30
C TRP A 78 -28.06 3.11 -23.52
N ARG A 79 -29.14 2.33 -23.37
CA ARG A 79 -30.14 2.15 -24.45
C ARG A 79 -30.78 3.47 -24.88
N LYS A 80 -31.15 4.33 -23.94
CA LYS A 80 -31.71 5.66 -24.25
C LYS A 80 -30.70 6.53 -25.00
N TYR A 81 -29.42 6.49 -24.60
CA TYR A 81 -28.37 7.24 -25.31
C TYR A 81 -28.20 6.77 -26.74
N VAL A 82 -28.19 5.46 -26.97
CA VAL A 82 -28.09 4.88 -28.33
C VAL A 82 -29.31 5.24 -29.18
N GLU A 83 -30.51 5.24 -28.60
CA GLU A 83 -31.74 5.65 -29.28
C GLU A 83 -31.72 7.13 -29.68
N GLU A 84 -31.30 8.01 -28.76
CA GLU A 84 -31.15 9.44 -29.04
C GLU A 84 -30.02 9.73 -30.03
N GLU A 85 -28.90 9.01 -29.95
CA GLU A 85 -27.81 9.08 -30.93
C GLU A 85 -28.35 8.73 -32.33
N ALA A 86 -29.10 7.64 -32.46
CA ALA A 86 -29.70 7.24 -33.74
C ALA A 86 -30.65 8.31 -34.30
N ARG A 87 -31.43 8.95 -33.43
CA ARG A 87 -32.38 10.00 -33.81
C ARG A 87 -31.66 11.26 -34.28
N ILE A 88 -30.59 11.67 -33.60
CA ILE A 88 -29.83 12.89 -33.89
C ILE A 88 -28.95 12.69 -35.13
N MET A 89 -28.32 11.52 -35.27
CA MET A 89 -27.30 11.25 -36.30
C MET A 89 -27.87 10.68 -37.61
N LYS A 90 -29.20 10.61 -37.76
CA LYS A 90 -29.87 10.04 -38.94
C LYS A 90 -29.44 10.67 -40.29
N ASP A 91 -29.07 11.94 -40.29
CA ASP A 91 -28.79 12.72 -41.50
C ASP A 91 -27.29 12.81 -41.83
N VAL A 92 -26.41 12.22 -41.01
CA VAL A 92 -24.94 12.33 -41.16
C VAL A 92 -24.39 11.14 -41.96
N PRO A 93 -23.79 11.36 -43.15
CA PRO A 93 -23.27 10.27 -43.96
C PRO A 93 -22.03 9.63 -43.31
N GLY A 94 -21.99 8.30 -43.25
CA GLY A 94 -20.86 7.53 -42.74
C GLY A 94 -20.84 7.33 -41.22
N TRP A 95 -21.83 7.85 -40.48
CA TRP A 95 -21.96 7.60 -39.04
C TRP A 95 -22.58 6.23 -38.77
N LYS A 96 -21.97 5.44 -37.87
CA LYS A 96 -22.53 4.18 -37.38
C LYS A 96 -22.91 4.33 -35.92
N VAL A 97 -24.20 4.20 -35.64
CA VAL A 97 -24.74 4.29 -34.28
C VAL A 97 -24.14 3.20 -33.40
N GLY A 98 -23.68 3.56 -32.20
CA GLY A 98 -23.15 2.61 -31.22
C GLY A 98 -21.79 1.97 -31.59
N GLU A 99 -21.07 2.52 -32.57
CA GLU A 99 -19.70 2.09 -32.87
C GLU A 99 -18.76 2.46 -31.70
N SER A 100 -17.97 1.50 -31.24
CA SER A 100 -17.03 1.74 -30.15
C SER A 100 -15.92 2.67 -30.60
N VAL A 101 -15.70 3.77 -29.85
CA VAL A 101 -14.58 4.71 -30.09
C VAL A 101 -13.21 4.00 -30.01
N TYR A 102 -13.13 2.92 -29.21
CA TYR A 102 -11.90 2.17 -29.01
C TYR A 102 -11.79 0.97 -29.97
N ASN A 103 -10.64 0.83 -30.60
CA ASN A 103 -10.35 -0.25 -31.56
C ASN A 103 -9.95 -1.59 -30.91
N SER A 104 -9.89 -1.66 -29.57
CA SER A 104 -9.36 -2.80 -28.84
C SER A 104 -10.35 -3.96 -28.65
N GLY A 105 -11.61 -3.79 -29.07
CA GLY A 105 -12.70 -4.75 -28.85
C GLY A 105 -13.05 -4.97 -27.37
N ARG A 106 -12.38 -4.27 -26.45
CA ARG A 106 -12.64 -4.29 -25.02
C ARG A 106 -13.65 -3.22 -24.68
N TRP A 107 -14.66 -3.58 -23.90
CA TRP A 107 -15.57 -2.60 -23.31
C TRP A 107 -14.82 -1.70 -22.33
N MET A 108 -14.97 -0.39 -22.50
CA MET A 108 -14.44 0.64 -21.62
C MET A 108 -15.61 1.45 -21.06
N PRO A 109 -15.56 1.86 -19.78
CA PRO A 109 -16.54 2.78 -19.26
C PRO A 109 -16.48 4.10 -20.06
N PRO A 110 -17.63 4.75 -20.29
CA PRO A 110 -17.65 6.04 -20.97
C PRO A 110 -16.86 7.06 -20.16
N SER A 111 -16.07 7.90 -20.84
CA SER A 111 -15.17 8.86 -20.19
C SER A 111 -15.91 9.97 -19.45
N THR A 112 -17.16 10.23 -19.84
CA THR A 112 -17.93 11.38 -19.35
C THR A 112 -19.02 10.91 -18.40
N GLY A 113 -19.20 11.64 -17.29
CA GLY A 113 -20.32 11.47 -16.36
C GLY A 113 -21.69 11.81 -16.93
N GLU A 114 -21.84 11.88 -18.26
CA GLU A 114 -23.09 12.19 -18.95
C GLU A 114 -24.23 11.26 -18.53
N LEU A 115 -23.94 9.99 -18.25
CA LEU A 115 -24.94 9.01 -17.79
C LEU A 115 -25.41 9.26 -16.34
N ARG A 116 -24.63 10.00 -15.53
CA ARG A 116 -24.92 10.33 -14.13
C ARG A 116 -24.64 11.82 -13.86
N PRO A 117 -25.48 12.74 -14.37
CA PRO A 117 -25.27 14.18 -14.21
C PRO A 117 -25.47 14.67 -12.77
N ASP A 118 -26.00 13.80 -11.89
CA ASP A 118 -26.25 14.06 -10.47
C ASP A 118 -24.99 13.99 -9.59
N VAL A 119 -23.87 13.51 -10.13
CA VAL A 119 -22.60 13.38 -9.41
C VAL A 119 -21.56 14.30 -10.05
N TRP A 120 -21.32 15.42 -9.35
CA TRP A 120 -20.34 16.47 -9.67
C TRP A 120 -18.92 16.11 -9.25
#